data_AF-A0A4R0R2C4-F1
#
_entry.id   AF-A0A4R0R2C4-F1
#
_cell.length_a   1.000
_cell.length_b   1.000
_cell.length_c   1.000
_cell.angle_alpha   90.00
_cell.angle_beta   90.00
_cell.angle_gamma   90.00
#
_symmetry.space_group_name_H-M   'P 1'
#
loop_
_entity.id
_entity.type
_entity.pdbx_description
1 polymer ?
#
loop_
_entity_poly.entity_id
_entity_poly.type
_entity_poly.pdbx_seq_one_letter_code
_entity_poly.pdbx_strand_id
1 'polypeptide(L)'
;MAVRHDISSKPQRALSISLVLVLMMQVLSFLLISLATFILRLRYPDHTLRIGRISLSKLCLYDVIYTGTLYKGTYHFSFKSAQLRIQFHWPRTSAPYWMTFTSRDIHYTSTTADISTLAIKTTFWFFPLLYRQTAGPWTNVEIEDLRIEVRQGSATPAYVQTLRQNIVGAILQGDIYRVDDFKTTVQLFGMTSSEVDDEPIGDDGAEGDDETNGSVVDDKPCSGPGAEEDGISSSDWQRHRNAGEDGQPPGTTSYTDSLADDEGRFKAVHSTYKDITPQSYRTADDDEVRASAIARQLHLNNHEGRVYSFGELDAQFRRNWTANRGTFVLIAKESRWIRVHWKYERERVVPSLLRILTGIVQFPYNLVHVYNYPMTTVNLYATRVDVRFDEFRIRDAELVLQTISILREKMFNAGINWQDLFVDEIAKLIVGGALPSR
;
A
#
# COMPACT_ATOMS: atom_id res chain seq x y z
N MET A 1 7.44 50.01 25.65
CA MET A 1 6.03 50.42 25.83
C MET A 1 5.22 49.69 24.77
N ALA A 2 4.63 48.54 25.13
CA ALA A 2 3.86 47.71 24.19
C ALA A 2 2.38 48.05 24.32
N VAL A 3 1.77 48.55 23.24
CA VAL A 3 0.35 48.90 23.17
C VAL A 3 -0.45 47.62 23.05
N ARG A 4 -1.21 47.30 24.11
CA ARG A 4 -2.09 46.14 24.19
C ARG A 4 -3.39 46.49 23.47
N HIS A 5 -3.53 46.04 22.22
CA HIS A 5 -4.80 46.15 21.47
C HIS A 5 -5.80 45.13 22.00
N ASP A 6 -6.75 45.57 22.83
CA ASP A 6 -7.95 44.81 23.18
C ASP A 6 -8.90 44.78 21.96
N ILE A 7 -8.75 43.76 21.12
CA ILE A 7 -9.69 43.47 20.03
C ILE A 7 -10.91 42.79 20.66
N SER A 8 -11.98 43.57 20.83
CA SER A 8 -13.30 43.13 21.28
C SER A 8 -13.87 42.03 20.36
N SER A 9 -13.76 40.77 20.79
CA SER A 9 -14.09 39.56 20.01
C SER A 9 -15.57 39.13 20.10
N LYS A 10 -16.51 40.05 20.36
CA LYS A 10 -17.90 39.67 20.70
C LYS A 10 -18.85 39.35 19.53
N PRO A 11 -18.67 39.76 18.25
CA PRO A 11 -19.65 39.41 17.20
C PRO A 11 -19.47 38.03 16.53
N GLN A 12 -18.35 37.32 16.73
CA GLN A 12 -18.10 36.04 16.04
C GLN A 12 -18.97 34.87 16.50
N ARG A 13 -19.51 34.90 17.73
CA ARG A 13 -20.27 33.76 18.30
C ARG A 13 -21.71 33.64 17.80
N ALA A 14 -22.33 34.74 17.39
CA ALA A 14 -23.70 34.71 16.85
C ALA A 14 -23.72 34.16 15.41
N LEU A 15 -22.69 34.45 14.62
CA LEU A 15 -22.56 33.97 13.25
C LEU A 15 -22.34 32.46 13.16
N SER A 16 -21.63 31.86 14.13
CA SER A 16 -21.36 30.42 14.11
C SER A 16 -22.61 29.57 14.38
N ILE A 17 -23.51 30.00 15.28
CA ILE A 17 -24.74 29.24 15.60
C ILE A 17 -25.70 29.24 14.40
N SER A 18 -25.87 30.38 13.74
CA SER A 18 -26.72 30.49 12.55
C SER A 18 -26.23 29.58 11.41
N LEU A 19 -24.92 29.55 11.16
CA LEU A 19 -24.31 28.71 10.12
C LEU A 19 -24.50 27.21 10.39
N VAL A 20 -24.41 26.79 11.65
CA VAL A 20 -24.63 25.39 12.05
C VAL A 20 -26.08 24.96 11.84
N LEU A 21 -27.05 25.81 12.18
CA LEU A 21 -28.47 25.52 11.96
C LEU A 21 -28.78 25.44 10.47
N VAL A 22 -28.23 26.33 9.64
CA VAL A 22 -28.38 26.28 8.18
C VAL A 22 -27.79 24.99 7.62
N LEU A 23 -26.60 24.58 8.08
CA LEU A 23 -25.96 23.33 7.64
C LEU A 23 -26.79 22.10 8.05
N MET A 24 -27.31 22.05 9.28
CA MET A 24 -28.17 20.96 9.75
C MET A 24 -29.46 20.86 8.92
N MET A 25 -30.09 21.98 8.60
CA MET A 25 -31.29 22.01 7.75
C MET A 25 -30.98 21.57 6.31
N GLN A 26 -29.82 21.92 5.75
CA GLN A 26 -29.38 21.46 4.43
C GLN A 26 -29.09 19.95 4.39
N VAL A 27 -28.46 19.41 5.44
CA VAL A 27 -28.21 17.97 5.55
C VAL A 27 -29.52 17.21 5.68
N LEU A 28 -30.44 17.69 6.51
CA LEU A 28 -31.76 17.09 6.68
C LEU A 28 -32.57 17.13 5.38
N SER A 29 -32.55 18.27 4.66
CA SER A 29 -33.23 18.38 3.37
C SER A 29 -32.61 17.46 2.32
N PHE A 30 -31.28 17.34 2.27
CA PHE A 30 -30.60 16.40 1.37
C PHE A 30 -30.96 14.94 1.69
N LEU A 31 -31.02 14.56 2.97
CA LEU A 31 -31.45 13.22 3.38
C LEU A 31 -32.90 12.95 3.00
N LEU A 32 -33.79 13.92 3.22
CA LEU A 32 -35.20 13.84 2.82
C LEU A 32 -35.36 13.73 1.30
N ILE A 33 -34.62 14.53 0.52
CA ILE A 33 -34.63 14.47 -0.94
C ILE A 33 -34.07 13.12 -1.41
N SER A 34 -32.98 12.64 -0.82
CA SER A 34 -32.41 11.33 -1.16
C SER A 34 -33.38 10.19 -0.87
N LEU A 35 -34.05 10.23 0.29
CA LEU A 35 -35.09 9.27 0.67
C LEU A 35 -36.31 9.38 -0.25
N ALA A 36 -36.76 10.59 -0.59
CA ALA A 36 -37.86 10.83 -1.50
C ALA A 36 -37.53 10.32 -2.91
N THR A 37 -36.35 10.61 -3.44
CA THR A 37 -35.86 10.09 -4.72
C THR A 37 -35.81 8.57 -4.70
N PHE A 38 -35.37 7.96 -3.60
CA PHE A 38 -35.36 6.51 -3.41
C PHE A 38 -36.78 5.92 -3.43
N ILE A 39 -37.73 6.50 -2.68
CA ILE A 39 -39.12 6.04 -2.61
C ILE A 39 -39.84 6.25 -3.95
N LEU A 40 -39.67 7.42 -4.57
CA LEU A 40 -40.32 7.82 -5.82
C LEU A 40 -39.66 7.19 -7.06
N ARG A 41 -38.55 6.46 -6.90
CA ARG A 41 -37.75 5.89 -7.98
C ARG A 41 -37.38 6.92 -9.05
N LEU A 42 -37.17 8.16 -8.63
CA LEU A 42 -36.72 9.24 -9.50
C LEU A 42 -35.34 8.86 -10.04
N ARG A 43 -35.29 8.50 -11.32
CA ARG A 43 -34.03 8.21 -12.01
C ARG A 43 -33.32 9.52 -12.25
N TYR A 44 -32.22 9.76 -11.56
CA TYR A 44 -31.26 10.75 -12.01
C TYR A 44 -30.73 10.31 -13.38
N PRO A 45 -30.75 11.18 -14.41
CA PRO A 45 -30.17 10.85 -15.70
C PRO A 45 -28.71 10.42 -15.49
N ASP A 46 -28.31 9.34 -16.15
CA ASP A 46 -26.96 8.76 -16.13
C ASP A 46 -26.48 8.14 -14.81
N HIS A 47 -27.36 7.98 -13.83
CA HIS A 47 -27.06 7.24 -12.59
C HIS A 47 -28.04 6.08 -12.41
N THR A 48 -27.51 4.90 -12.12
CA THR A 48 -28.32 3.72 -11.79
C THR A 48 -27.85 3.10 -10.48
N LEU A 49 -28.78 2.96 -9.54
CA LEU A 49 -28.59 2.24 -8.28
C LEU A 49 -29.45 0.98 -8.33
N ARG A 50 -28.80 -0.18 -8.22
CA ARG A 50 -29.43 -1.49 -8.12
C ARG A 50 -29.05 -2.09 -6.78
N ILE A 51 -30.05 -2.54 -6.03
CA ILE A 51 -29.88 -3.25 -4.77
C ILE A 51 -30.54 -4.61 -4.95
N GLY A 52 -29.78 -5.70 -4.80
CA GLY A 52 -30.31 -7.05 -4.99
C GLY A 52 -31.30 -7.45 -3.90
N ARG A 53 -30.91 -7.28 -2.63
CA ARG A 53 -31.74 -7.64 -1.47
C ARG A 53 -31.57 -6.64 -0.34
N ILE A 54 -32.68 -6.33 0.34
CA ILE A 54 -32.71 -5.46 1.53
C ILE A 54 -33.17 -6.30 2.73
N SER A 55 -32.43 -6.25 3.82
CA SER A 55 -32.76 -6.90 5.08
C SER A 55 -32.90 -5.86 6.19
N LEU A 56 -34.12 -5.34 6.36
CA LEU A 56 -34.41 -4.28 7.34
C LEU A 56 -34.09 -4.69 8.79
N SER A 57 -34.37 -5.95 9.16
CA SER A 57 -34.11 -6.46 10.53
C SER A 57 -32.63 -6.42 10.92
N LYS A 58 -31.73 -6.54 9.93
CA LYS A 58 -30.28 -6.50 10.12
C LYS A 58 -29.66 -5.18 9.66
N LEU A 59 -30.47 -4.28 9.10
CA LEU A 59 -30.04 -3.07 8.40
C LEU A 59 -28.91 -3.36 7.40
N CYS A 60 -29.12 -4.40 6.58
CA CYS A 60 -28.17 -4.82 5.54
C CYS A 60 -28.74 -4.63 4.14
N LEU A 61 -27.89 -4.20 3.22
CA LEU A 61 -28.11 -4.20 1.77
C LEU A 61 -27.16 -5.24 1.15
N TYR A 62 -27.65 -6.03 0.22
CA TYR A 62 -26.87 -7.04 -0.51
C TYR A 62 -26.85 -6.71 -2.00
N ASP A 63 -25.74 -7.06 -2.65
CA ASP A 63 -25.51 -6.89 -4.09
C ASP A 63 -25.79 -5.45 -4.53
N VAL A 64 -25.15 -4.50 -3.85
CA VAL A 64 -25.30 -3.07 -4.14
C VAL A 64 -24.42 -2.73 -5.33
N ILE A 65 -25.05 -2.32 -6.42
CA ILE A 65 -24.37 -1.87 -7.64
C ILE A 65 -24.84 -0.45 -7.92
N TYR A 66 -23.90 0.48 -7.92
CA TYR A 66 -24.10 1.85 -8.32
C TYR A 66 -23.25 2.13 -9.54
N THR A 67 -23.84 2.67 -10.60
CA THR A 67 -23.12 3.15 -11.78
C THR A 67 -23.53 4.58 -12.05
N GLY A 68 -22.59 5.37 -12.52
CA GLY A 68 -22.81 6.78 -12.78
C GLY A 68 -21.89 7.31 -13.86
N THR A 69 -22.30 8.42 -14.44
CA THR A 69 -21.43 9.23 -15.30
C THR A 69 -21.39 10.67 -14.77
N LEU A 70 -20.21 11.27 -14.77
CA LEU A 70 -20.01 12.68 -14.39
C LEU A 70 -19.47 13.46 -15.59
N TYR A 71 -19.47 14.79 -15.48
CA TYR A 71 -18.87 15.71 -16.46
C TYR A 71 -19.35 15.46 -17.89
N LYS A 72 -20.67 15.38 -18.08
CA LYS A 72 -21.31 15.12 -19.39
C LYS A 72 -20.86 13.79 -20.02
N GLY A 73 -20.68 12.76 -19.20
CA GLY A 73 -20.34 11.41 -19.67
C GLY A 73 -18.84 11.15 -19.88
N THR A 74 -17.95 12.10 -19.58
CA THR A 74 -16.50 11.87 -19.73
C THR A 74 -15.90 10.99 -18.63
N TYR A 75 -16.54 10.95 -17.45
CA TYR A 75 -16.09 10.15 -16.33
C TYR A 75 -17.14 9.10 -15.98
N HIS A 76 -16.85 7.84 -16.32
CA HIS A 76 -17.68 6.70 -15.94
C HIS A 76 -17.12 6.04 -14.68
N PHE A 77 -18.02 5.68 -13.76
CA PHE A 77 -17.64 4.92 -12.58
C PHE A 77 -18.71 3.90 -12.21
N SER A 78 -18.27 2.79 -11.62
CA SER A 78 -19.11 1.76 -11.01
C SER A 78 -18.59 1.46 -9.63
N PHE A 79 -19.50 1.46 -8.66
CA PHE A 79 -19.27 0.98 -7.31
C PHE A 79 -20.10 -0.29 -7.11
N LYS A 80 -19.47 -1.36 -6.64
CA LYS A 80 -20.09 -2.62 -6.29
C LYS A 80 -19.71 -2.98 -4.86
N SER A 81 -20.66 -3.51 -4.11
CA SER A 81 -20.41 -4.11 -2.80
C SER A 81 -21.35 -5.30 -2.60
N ALA A 82 -20.80 -6.43 -2.18
CA ALA A 82 -21.59 -7.63 -1.88
C ALA A 82 -22.52 -7.41 -0.68
N GLN A 83 -22.04 -6.67 0.34
CA GLN A 83 -22.81 -6.43 1.55
C GLN A 83 -22.46 -5.08 2.18
N LEU A 84 -23.48 -4.23 2.36
CA LEU A 84 -23.42 -3.05 3.24
C LEU A 84 -24.25 -3.32 4.49
N ARG A 85 -23.69 -3.09 5.66
CA ARG A 85 -24.37 -3.30 6.95
C ARG A 85 -24.12 -2.13 7.88
N ILE A 86 -25.19 -1.62 8.48
CA ILE A 86 -25.14 -0.60 9.52
C ILE A 86 -25.61 -1.24 10.81
N GLN A 87 -24.86 -1.05 11.89
CA GLN A 87 -25.22 -1.50 13.23
C GLN A 87 -25.25 -0.30 14.15
N PHE A 88 -26.39 -0.07 14.80
CA PHE A 88 -26.50 0.93 15.85
C PHE A 88 -26.17 0.28 17.18
N HIS A 89 -25.41 1.00 17.99
CA HIS A 89 -24.98 0.58 19.31
C HIS A 89 -25.42 1.63 20.32
N TRP A 90 -25.82 1.15 21.50
CA TRP A 90 -25.96 2.05 22.64
C TRP A 90 -24.56 2.32 23.22
N PRO A 91 -24.09 3.57 23.28
CA PRO A 91 -22.76 3.88 23.81
C PRO A 91 -22.61 3.36 25.24
N ARG A 92 -21.55 2.59 25.50
CA ARG A 92 -21.18 2.11 26.84
C ARG A 92 -19.85 2.72 27.26
N THR A 93 -19.58 2.76 28.55
CA THR A 93 -18.28 3.21 29.08
C THR A 93 -17.10 2.35 28.62
N SER A 94 -17.33 1.10 28.19
CA SER A 94 -16.28 0.24 27.60
C SER A 94 -16.20 0.35 26.06
N ALA A 95 -17.22 0.94 25.43
CA ALA A 95 -17.43 0.97 23.99
C ALA A 95 -18.26 2.21 23.62
N PRO A 96 -17.67 3.43 23.64
CA PRO A 96 -18.41 4.67 23.45
C PRO A 96 -18.61 5.01 21.96
N TYR A 97 -18.95 4.01 21.16
CA TYR A 97 -19.34 4.17 19.76
C TYR A 97 -20.85 3.92 19.62
N TRP A 98 -21.47 4.62 18.69
CA TRP A 98 -22.93 4.57 18.48
C TRP A 98 -23.31 3.90 17.17
N MET A 99 -22.37 3.78 16.24
CA MET A 99 -22.61 3.19 14.94
C MET A 99 -21.37 2.49 14.42
N THR A 100 -21.58 1.32 13.83
CA THR A 100 -20.59 0.61 13.04
C THR A 100 -21.14 0.39 11.64
N PHE A 101 -20.41 0.88 10.65
CA PHE A 101 -20.66 0.61 9.24
C PHE A 101 -19.67 -0.44 8.77
N THR A 102 -20.17 -1.48 8.12
CA THR A 102 -19.36 -2.54 7.53
C THR A 102 -19.75 -2.70 6.07
N SER A 103 -18.75 -2.76 5.19
CA SER A 103 -18.92 -2.97 3.77
C SER A 103 -17.98 -4.09 3.34
N ARG A 104 -18.48 -5.09 2.62
CA ARG A 104 -17.70 -6.25 2.14
C ARG A 104 -17.62 -6.29 0.61
N ASP A 105 -16.53 -6.84 0.12
CA ASP A 105 -16.21 -7.08 -1.28
C ASP A 105 -16.50 -5.85 -2.14
N ILE A 106 -15.83 -4.75 -1.80
CA ILE A 106 -16.01 -3.47 -2.48
C ILE A 106 -15.16 -3.49 -3.73
N HIS A 107 -15.77 -3.14 -4.85
CA HIS A 107 -15.09 -2.87 -6.11
C HIS A 107 -15.58 -1.54 -6.66
N TYR A 108 -14.67 -0.57 -6.74
CA TYR A 108 -14.88 0.70 -7.40
C TYR A 108 -14.04 0.74 -8.66
N THR A 109 -14.67 0.78 -9.83
CA THR A 109 -13.98 0.91 -11.11
C THR A 109 -14.30 2.26 -11.72
N SER A 110 -13.30 3.02 -12.14
CA SER A 110 -13.49 4.27 -12.86
C SER A 110 -12.68 4.31 -14.15
N THR A 111 -12.83 5.39 -14.91
CA THR A 111 -11.96 5.64 -16.07
C THR A 111 -10.50 5.85 -15.68
N THR A 112 -10.21 6.22 -14.43
CA THR A 112 -8.88 6.61 -13.97
C THR A 112 -8.21 5.60 -13.05
N ALA A 113 -8.98 4.88 -12.24
CA ALA A 113 -8.46 3.91 -11.29
C ALA A 113 -9.48 2.82 -10.97
N ASP A 114 -8.97 1.63 -10.65
CA ASP A 114 -9.73 0.52 -10.10
C ASP A 114 -9.30 0.30 -8.65
N ILE A 115 -10.27 0.29 -7.74
CA ILE A 115 -10.06 0.14 -6.30
C ILE A 115 -10.87 -1.06 -5.84
N SER A 116 -10.23 -1.96 -5.09
CA SER A 116 -10.92 -3.07 -4.45
C SER A 116 -10.51 -3.21 -3.01
N THR A 117 -11.41 -3.72 -2.17
CA THR A 117 -11.11 -4.06 -0.78
C THR A 117 -12.05 -5.16 -0.31
N LEU A 118 -11.49 -6.08 0.47
CA LEU A 118 -12.22 -7.22 1.02
C LEU A 118 -13.27 -6.74 2.03
N ALA A 119 -12.87 -5.86 2.95
CA ALA A 119 -13.78 -5.31 3.94
C ALA A 119 -13.35 -3.91 4.38
N ILE A 120 -14.34 -3.04 4.58
CA ILE A 120 -14.19 -1.78 5.31
C ILE A 120 -15.09 -1.85 6.54
N LYS A 121 -14.52 -1.63 7.72
CA LYS A 121 -15.24 -1.49 8.98
C LYS A 121 -14.95 -0.12 9.58
N THR A 122 -15.99 0.70 9.59
CA THR A 122 -15.94 2.07 10.11
C THR A 122 -16.72 2.15 11.42
N THR A 123 -16.04 2.51 12.50
CA THR A 123 -16.64 2.69 13.82
C THR A 123 -16.74 4.17 14.16
N PHE A 124 -17.95 4.65 14.41
CA PHE A 124 -18.25 6.06 14.69
C PHE A 124 -18.42 6.28 16.19
N TRP A 125 -17.61 7.19 16.74
CA TRP A 125 -17.56 7.49 18.16
C TRP A 125 -18.57 8.56 18.52
N PHE A 126 -19.23 8.41 19.68
CA PHE A 126 -20.23 9.37 20.15
C PHE A 126 -19.56 10.34 21.11
N PHE A 127 -19.37 11.60 20.70
CA PHE A 127 -18.74 12.65 21.50
C PHE A 127 -17.47 12.14 22.22
N PRO A 128 -16.34 11.99 21.49
CA PRO A 128 -15.10 11.42 22.04
C PRO A 128 -14.70 12.02 23.41
N LEU A 129 -14.98 13.32 23.59
CA LEU A 129 -14.71 14.11 24.78
C LEU A 129 -15.51 13.71 26.04
N LEU A 130 -16.73 13.16 25.90
CA LEU A 130 -17.58 12.79 27.04
C LEU A 130 -16.97 11.64 27.85
N TYR A 131 -16.42 10.64 27.16
CA TYR A 131 -16.05 9.37 27.77
C TYR A 131 -14.61 9.31 28.28
N ARG A 132 -13.82 10.38 28.12
CA ARG A 132 -12.39 10.47 28.52
C ARG A 132 -11.46 9.38 27.96
N GLN A 133 -11.98 8.32 27.35
CA GLN A 133 -11.20 7.25 26.76
C GLN A 133 -10.50 7.69 25.48
N THR A 134 -11.03 8.71 24.80
CA THR A 134 -10.50 9.14 23.53
C THR A 134 -10.64 10.65 23.40
N ALA A 135 -9.55 11.41 23.57
CA ALA A 135 -9.32 12.56 22.67
C ALA A 135 -9.00 12.08 21.22
N GLY A 136 -9.46 10.86 20.92
CA GLY A 136 -9.21 10.12 19.70
C GLY A 136 -10.13 10.58 18.59
N PRO A 137 -10.02 9.92 17.44
CA PRO A 137 -10.74 10.29 16.24
C PRO A 137 -12.25 10.16 16.43
N TRP A 138 -12.99 10.86 15.60
CA TRP A 138 -14.44 10.67 15.46
C TRP A 138 -14.78 9.31 14.85
N THR A 139 -13.82 8.77 14.09
CA THR A 139 -14.01 7.61 13.25
C THR A 139 -12.76 6.76 13.25
N ASN A 140 -12.89 5.47 13.55
CA ASN A 140 -11.87 4.48 13.24
C ASN A 140 -12.29 3.74 11.98
N VAL A 141 -11.41 3.71 10.98
CA VAL A 141 -11.62 2.98 9.73
C VAL A 141 -10.61 1.85 9.69
N GLU A 142 -11.11 0.62 9.69
CA GLU A 142 -10.34 -0.59 9.44
C GLU A 142 -10.59 -1.02 7.98
N ILE A 143 -9.54 -1.19 7.19
CA ILE A 143 -9.60 -1.60 5.78
C ILE A 143 -8.80 -2.89 5.62
N GLU A 144 -9.42 -3.89 5.03
CA GLU A 144 -8.81 -5.19 4.75
C GLU A 144 -8.50 -5.31 3.25
N ASP A 145 -7.23 -5.63 2.95
CA ASP A 145 -6.73 -5.89 1.59
C ASP A 145 -7.13 -4.80 0.57
N LEU A 146 -6.70 -3.56 0.80
CA LEU A 146 -6.96 -2.44 -0.10
C LEU A 146 -6.04 -2.53 -1.32
N ARG A 147 -6.62 -2.62 -2.51
CA ARG A 147 -5.87 -2.60 -3.77
C ARG A 147 -6.29 -1.41 -4.60
N ILE A 148 -5.33 -0.64 -5.08
CA ILE A 148 -5.54 0.56 -5.89
C ILE A 148 -4.69 0.41 -7.16
N GLU A 149 -5.34 0.27 -8.29
CA GLU A 149 -4.71 0.23 -9.61
C GLU A 149 -5.00 1.53 -10.35
N VAL A 150 -3.97 2.35 -10.54
CA VAL A 150 -4.04 3.61 -11.25
C VAL A 150 -3.55 3.39 -12.67
N ARG A 151 -4.44 3.61 -13.65
CA ARG A 151 -4.13 3.33 -15.06
C ARG A 151 -3.11 4.31 -15.63
N GLN A 152 -3.23 5.59 -15.28
CA GLN A 152 -2.34 6.66 -15.77
C GLN A 152 -1.95 7.61 -14.63
N GLY A 153 -0.65 7.87 -14.46
CA GLY A 153 -0.14 8.80 -13.45
C GLY A 153 -0.75 10.20 -13.52
N SER A 154 -0.96 10.72 -14.74
CA SER A 154 -1.58 12.03 -14.97
C SER A 154 -3.06 12.11 -14.61
N ALA A 155 -3.75 10.97 -14.53
CA ALA A 155 -5.16 10.88 -14.21
C ALA A 155 -5.41 10.38 -12.78
N THR A 156 -4.41 10.44 -11.90
CA THR A 156 -4.51 9.97 -10.51
C THR A 156 -5.69 10.67 -9.81
N PRO A 157 -6.63 9.94 -9.19
CA PRO A 157 -7.74 10.55 -8.46
C PRO A 157 -7.25 11.52 -7.36
N ALA A 158 -7.95 12.64 -7.18
CA ALA A 158 -7.52 13.72 -6.27
C ALA A 158 -7.21 13.24 -4.84
N TYR A 159 -7.99 12.31 -4.29
CA TYR A 159 -7.75 11.76 -2.96
C TYR A 159 -6.46 10.92 -2.86
N VAL A 160 -6.12 10.17 -3.93
CA VAL A 160 -4.84 9.43 -4.01
C VAL A 160 -3.69 10.43 -4.11
N GLN A 161 -3.86 11.54 -4.84
CA GLN A 161 -2.86 12.61 -4.90
C GLN A 161 -2.63 13.25 -3.53
N THR A 162 -3.69 13.57 -2.79
CA THR A 162 -3.59 14.13 -1.43
C THR A 162 -2.95 13.14 -0.47
N LEU A 163 -3.32 11.86 -0.52
CA LEU A 163 -2.70 10.82 0.30
C LEU A 163 -1.20 10.73 0.02
N ARG A 164 -0.82 10.71 -1.27
CA ARG A 164 0.58 10.73 -1.70
C ARG A 164 1.31 11.97 -1.17
N GLN A 165 0.74 13.15 -1.34
CA GLN A 165 1.34 14.40 -0.85
C GLN A 165 1.51 14.39 0.68
N ASN A 166 0.55 13.85 1.43
CA ASN A 166 0.64 13.75 2.88
C ASN A 166 1.72 12.76 3.34
N ILE A 167 1.83 11.60 2.68
CA ILE A 167 2.87 10.60 2.99
C ILE A 167 4.24 11.16 2.63
N VAL A 168 4.39 11.75 1.44
CA VAL A 168 5.64 12.39 1.04
C VAL A 168 5.98 13.52 2.00
N GLY A 169 5.04 14.40 2.32
CA GLY A 169 5.22 15.45 3.33
C GLY A 169 5.67 14.88 4.69
N ALA A 170 5.08 13.77 5.14
CA ALA A 170 5.47 13.11 6.38
C ALA A 170 6.88 12.50 6.34
N ILE A 171 7.30 11.93 5.20
CA ILE A 171 8.67 11.41 5.02
C ILE A 171 9.67 12.57 4.98
N LEU A 172 9.32 13.64 4.27
CA LEU A 172 10.23 14.75 3.99
C LEU A 172 10.37 15.71 5.16
N GLN A 173 9.26 16.11 5.77
CA GLN A 173 9.25 17.08 6.86
C GLN A 173 9.25 16.38 8.21
N GLY A 174 8.45 15.32 8.35
CA GLY A 174 8.26 14.62 9.61
C GLY A 174 9.51 14.00 10.23
N ASP A 175 9.33 13.60 11.49
CA ASP A 175 10.36 12.94 12.29
C ASP A 175 10.26 11.42 12.11
N ILE A 176 11.38 10.77 11.84
CA ILE A 176 11.46 9.31 11.79
C ILE A 176 11.69 8.83 13.22
N TYR A 177 10.70 8.15 13.79
CA TYR A 177 10.78 7.63 15.17
C TYR A 177 11.44 6.25 15.25
N ARG A 178 11.23 5.42 14.24
CA ARG A 178 11.75 4.05 14.19
C ARG A 178 11.80 3.55 12.75
N VAL A 179 12.88 2.84 12.42
CA VAL A 179 13.04 2.01 11.23
C VAL A 179 13.96 0.87 11.66
N ASP A 180 13.51 -0.38 11.53
CA ASP A 180 14.31 -1.53 11.96
C ASP A 180 15.24 -2.00 10.84
N ASP A 181 14.66 -2.25 9.66
CA ASP A 181 15.39 -2.62 8.45
C ASP A 181 15.04 -1.65 7.32
N PHE A 182 16.05 -1.18 6.59
CA PHE A 182 15.87 -0.44 5.35
C PHE A 182 16.86 -0.96 4.31
N LYS A 183 16.33 -1.45 3.18
CA LYS A 183 17.14 -1.98 2.07
C LYS A 183 16.69 -1.33 0.77
N THR A 184 17.66 -0.81 0.02
CA THR A 184 17.44 -0.33 -1.34
C THR A 184 18.29 -1.14 -2.31
N THR A 185 17.73 -1.51 -3.45
CA THR A 185 18.46 -2.23 -4.50
C THR A 185 18.14 -1.60 -5.85
N VAL A 186 19.17 -1.32 -6.63
CA VAL A 186 19.04 -0.84 -8.00
C VAL A 186 19.65 -1.88 -8.92
N GLN A 187 18.86 -2.37 -9.86
CA GLN A 187 19.26 -3.33 -10.89
C GLN A 187 19.16 -2.65 -12.25
N LEU A 188 20.25 -2.69 -13.01
CA LEU A 188 20.32 -2.19 -14.38
C LEU A 188 20.36 -3.40 -15.31
N PHE A 189 19.23 -3.77 -15.90
CA PHE A 189 19.20 -4.81 -16.92
C PHE A 189 19.78 -4.23 -18.22
N GLY A 190 20.79 -4.91 -18.78
CA GLY A 190 21.50 -4.50 -20.00
C GLY A 190 22.96 -4.08 -19.80
N MET A 191 23.37 -3.70 -18.58
CA MET A 191 24.76 -3.30 -18.29
C MET A 191 25.57 -4.31 -17.48
N THR A 192 24.93 -5.31 -16.86
CA THR A 192 25.61 -6.28 -15.98
C THR A 192 25.08 -7.69 -16.20
N SER A 193 25.66 -8.41 -17.15
CA SER A 193 25.66 -9.88 -17.16
C SER A 193 26.89 -10.39 -17.89
N SER A 194 28.07 -10.04 -17.38
CA SER A 194 29.16 -11.02 -17.37
C SER A 194 29.01 -11.77 -16.05
N GLU A 195 28.02 -12.66 -15.98
CA GLU A 195 28.03 -13.74 -14.99
C GLU A 195 29.31 -14.53 -15.26
N VAL A 196 30.34 -14.27 -14.45
CA VAL A 196 31.31 -15.32 -14.15
C VAL A 196 30.50 -16.27 -13.29
N ASP A 197 30.00 -17.33 -13.91
CA ASP A 197 29.52 -18.50 -13.19
C ASP A 197 30.69 -18.99 -12.33
N ASP A 198 30.81 -18.47 -11.11
CA ASP A 198 31.58 -19.11 -10.05
C ASP A 198 30.80 -20.38 -9.70
N GLU A 199 30.91 -21.40 -10.56
CA GLU A 199 30.62 -22.76 -10.16
C GLU A 199 31.41 -22.99 -8.86
N PRO A 200 30.75 -23.37 -7.76
CA PRO A 200 31.46 -23.68 -6.53
C PRO A 200 32.41 -24.81 -6.87
N ILE A 201 33.72 -24.50 -6.87
CA ILE A 201 34.77 -25.50 -6.93
C ILE A 201 34.43 -26.49 -5.82
N GLY A 202 34.01 -27.68 -6.23
CA GLY A 202 33.77 -28.80 -5.34
C GLY A 202 35.04 -29.04 -4.56
N ASP A 203 35.02 -28.69 -3.27
CA ASP A 203 36.00 -29.16 -2.32
C ASP A 203 35.68 -30.63 -2.06
N ASP A 204 36.17 -31.47 -2.95
CA ASP A 204 36.21 -32.92 -2.82
C ASP A 204 37.20 -33.28 -1.69
N GLY A 205 36.78 -33.00 -0.44
CA GLY A 205 37.60 -33.06 0.75
C GLY A 205 37.08 -34.03 1.80
N ALA A 206 37.20 -35.33 1.49
CA ALA A 206 37.40 -36.45 2.42
C ALA A 206 36.30 -36.80 3.46
N GLU A 207 35.70 -37.96 3.18
CA GLU A 207 35.11 -38.96 4.08
C GLU A 207 35.70 -39.00 5.50
N GLY A 208 34.80 -39.03 6.48
CA GLY A 208 35.07 -39.42 7.86
C GLY A 208 33.80 -40.07 8.43
N ASP A 209 33.74 -41.39 8.33
CA ASP A 209 32.72 -42.26 8.89
C ASP A 209 32.61 -42.07 10.41
N ASP A 210 31.38 -41.93 10.95
CA ASP A 210 31.06 -42.58 12.22
C ASP A 210 29.57 -42.92 12.33
N GLU A 211 29.33 -44.19 12.62
CA GLU A 211 28.05 -44.88 12.67
C GLU A 211 27.40 -44.81 14.07
N THR A 212 26.10 -45.11 14.11
CA THR A 212 25.32 -45.74 15.23
C THR A 212 25.00 -44.88 16.46
N ASN A 213 23.84 -44.91 17.14
CA ASN A 213 22.64 -45.76 17.29
C ASN A 213 21.51 -44.80 17.79
N GLY A 214 20.19 -44.97 17.67
CA GLY A 214 19.30 -46.13 17.84
C GLY A 214 18.09 -45.73 18.72
N SER A 215 17.00 -46.50 18.64
CA SER A 215 15.67 -46.40 19.32
C SER A 215 14.68 -45.40 18.69
N VAL A 216 13.60 -45.81 18.01
CA VAL A 216 12.49 -46.75 18.31
C VAL A 216 11.63 -46.29 19.48
N VAL A 217 10.51 -45.61 19.17
CA VAL A 217 9.24 -45.73 19.91
C VAL A 217 8.10 -45.64 18.90
N ASP A 218 7.43 -46.78 18.69
CA ASP A 218 6.06 -46.90 18.19
C ASP A 218 5.09 -46.29 19.22
N ASP A 219 4.06 -45.57 18.74
CA ASP A 219 2.69 -45.84 19.18
C ASP A 219 1.64 -45.18 18.28
N LYS A 220 0.62 -45.98 17.97
CA LYS A 220 -0.51 -45.75 17.06
C LYS A 220 -1.81 -45.59 17.92
N PRO A 221 -3.01 -45.59 17.33
CA PRO A 221 -3.80 -44.47 16.79
C PRO A 221 -5.04 -44.09 17.65
N CYS A 222 -5.71 -42.97 17.32
CA CYS A 222 -7.16 -42.82 17.53
C CYS A 222 -7.83 -41.92 16.45
N SER A 223 -8.81 -42.52 15.77
CA SER A 223 -9.93 -42.06 14.94
C SER A 223 -10.54 -40.70 15.34
N GLY A 224 -10.80 -39.72 14.44
CA GLY A 224 -11.94 -39.57 13.49
C GLY A 224 -12.93 -38.47 13.98
N PRO A 225 -13.93 -37.94 13.22
CA PRO A 225 -14.19 -37.95 11.77
C PRO A 225 -14.55 -36.55 11.14
N GLY A 226 -14.40 -36.44 9.81
CA GLY A 226 -15.40 -35.91 8.86
C GLY A 226 -15.73 -34.41 8.76
N ALA A 227 -15.37 -33.79 7.62
CA ALA A 227 -16.18 -32.87 6.79
C ALA A 227 -15.35 -32.42 5.57
N GLU A 228 -15.55 -33.04 4.40
CA GLU A 228 -16.18 -32.41 3.22
C GLU A 228 -15.34 -31.28 2.61
N GLU A 229 -14.41 -31.66 1.74
CA GLU A 229 -13.76 -30.77 0.76
C GLU A 229 -14.51 -30.87 -0.57
N ASP A 230 -15.16 -29.77 -0.96
CA ASP A 230 -15.68 -29.58 -2.31
C ASP A 230 -14.53 -29.22 -3.26
N GLY A 231 -14.22 -30.17 -4.16
CA GLY A 231 -13.31 -29.97 -5.28
C GLY A 231 -13.93 -29.11 -6.37
N ILE A 232 -13.33 -27.95 -6.64
CA ILE A 232 -13.59 -27.18 -7.86
C ILE A 232 -12.47 -27.51 -8.87
N SER A 233 -12.86 -28.38 -9.80
CA SER A 233 -12.16 -28.76 -11.02
C SER A 233 -11.89 -27.53 -11.89
N SER A 234 -10.61 -27.17 -12.07
CA SER A 234 -10.15 -26.22 -13.08
C SER A 234 -9.86 -26.94 -14.40
N SER A 235 -10.85 -26.95 -15.30
CA SER A 235 -10.68 -27.34 -16.70
C SER A 235 -10.71 -26.09 -17.59
N ASP A 236 -10.04 -26.24 -18.74
CA ASP A 236 -10.16 -25.42 -19.96
C ASP A 236 -9.30 -24.15 -20.10
N TRP A 237 -8.00 -24.36 -20.38
CA TRP A 237 -7.27 -23.60 -21.40
C TRP A 237 -6.25 -24.48 -22.12
N GLN A 238 -6.73 -25.37 -23.01
CA GLN A 238 -5.87 -26.10 -23.97
C GLN A 238 -6.52 -26.15 -25.38
N ARG A 239 -6.13 -25.17 -26.22
CA ARG A 239 -6.17 -25.16 -27.69
C ARG A 239 -5.41 -23.88 -28.09
N HIS A 240 -4.28 -23.89 -28.78
CA HIS A 240 -4.05 -24.47 -30.10
C HIS A 240 -2.59 -24.92 -30.26
N ARG A 241 -2.39 -26.13 -30.80
CA ARG A 241 -1.17 -26.54 -31.49
C ARG A 241 -1.15 -25.85 -32.85
N ASN A 242 -0.04 -25.19 -33.19
CA ASN A 242 0.39 -25.05 -34.59
C ASN A 242 1.66 -25.87 -34.77
N ALA A 243 1.63 -26.66 -35.85
CA ALA A 243 2.65 -27.57 -36.29
C ALA A 243 3.60 -26.88 -37.28
N GLY A 244 4.83 -27.39 -37.35
CA GLY A 244 5.72 -27.25 -38.50
C GLY A 244 6.82 -26.23 -38.31
N GLU A 245 8.03 -26.71 -38.03
CA GLU A 245 9.16 -26.58 -38.96
C GLU A 245 10.37 -27.35 -38.42
N ASP A 246 10.76 -28.37 -39.18
CA ASP A 246 11.96 -29.17 -38.97
C ASP A 246 13.18 -28.33 -39.35
N GLY A 247 13.92 -27.86 -38.35
CA GLY A 247 15.19 -27.16 -38.50
C GLY A 247 16.32 -27.95 -37.85
N GLN A 248 17.01 -28.75 -38.65
CA GLN A 248 18.18 -29.53 -38.27
C GLN A 248 19.35 -28.60 -37.90
N PRO A 249 19.97 -28.71 -36.71
CA PRO A 249 21.10 -27.84 -36.36
C PRO A 249 22.35 -28.25 -37.16
N PRO A 250 23.15 -27.29 -37.67
CA PRO A 250 24.35 -27.57 -38.43
C PRO A 250 25.54 -27.90 -37.51
N GLY A 251 26.22 -29.00 -37.82
CA GLY A 251 27.67 -29.16 -37.72
C GLY A 251 28.35 -28.97 -36.37
N THR A 252 28.32 -30.00 -35.52
CA THR A 252 29.31 -30.16 -34.44
C THR A 252 30.62 -30.71 -35.04
N THR A 253 31.60 -29.86 -35.31
CA THR A 253 32.96 -30.31 -35.68
C THR A 253 33.74 -30.68 -34.42
N SER A 254 33.84 -31.98 -34.15
CA SER A 254 34.73 -32.54 -33.13
C SER A 254 36.16 -32.58 -33.66
N TYR A 255 37.07 -31.81 -33.06
CA TYR A 255 38.51 -31.98 -33.23
C TYR A 255 39.04 -32.79 -32.05
N THR A 256 39.73 -33.90 -32.35
CA THR A 256 40.45 -34.70 -31.36
C THR A 256 41.93 -34.40 -31.51
N ASP A 257 42.47 -33.55 -30.63
CA ASP A 257 43.91 -33.33 -30.56
C ASP A 257 44.50 -34.33 -29.56
N SER A 258 45.46 -35.13 -30.01
CA SER A 258 46.06 -36.22 -29.23
C SER A 258 47.50 -35.85 -28.90
N LEU A 259 47.74 -35.41 -27.67
CA LEU A 259 49.09 -35.30 -27.12
C LEU A 259 49.40 -36.57 -26.32
N ALA A 260 50.46 -37.26 -26.75
CA ALA A 260 50.98 -38.43 -26.07
C ALA A 260 51.83 -37.99 -24.87
N ASP A 261 51.55 -38.56 -23.71
CA ASP A 261 52.38 -38.53 -22.52
C ASP A 261 53.49 -39.59 -22.61
N ASP A 262 54.64 -39.31 -21.98
CA ASP A 262 55.91 -40.09 -22.06
C ASP A 262 55.82 -41.55 -21.54
N GLU A 263 54.66 -41.98 -21.04
CA GLU A 263 54.41 -43.36 -20.59
C GLU A 263 53.51 -44.18 -21.54
N GLY A 264 53.11 -43.62 -22.69
CA GLY A 264 52.40 -44.36 -23.75
C GLY A 264 50.98 -44.81 -23.37
N ARG A 265 50.32 -44.12 -22.42
CA ARG A 265 49.02 -44.51 -21.88
C ARG A 265 47.96 -43.46 -22.21
N PHE A 266 47.24 -43.66 -23.31
CA PHE A 266 46.16 -42.80 -23.77
C PHE A 266 45.08 -42.55 -22.69
N LYS A 267 45.08 -41.36 -22.07
CA LYS A 267 43.93 -40.83 -21.33
C LYS A 267 43.16 -39.87 -22.24
N ALA A 268 41.97 -40.29 -22.67
CA ALA A 268 41.03 -39.41 -23.35
C ALA A 268 40.49 -38.38 -22.34
N VAL A 269 41.11 -37.20 -22.26
CA VAL A 269 40.54 -36.07 -21.53
C VAL A 269 39.42 -35.51 -22.39
N HIS A 270 38.18 -35.87 -22.07
CA HIS A 270 37.00 -35.22 -22.63
C HIS A 270 36.90 -33.81 -22.03
N SER A 271 37.63 -32.85 -22.59
CA SER A 271 37.33 -31.44 -22.36
C SER A 271 36.05 -31.13 -23.12
N THR A 272 34.91 -31.24 -22.44
CA THR A 272 33.65 -30.73 -22.98
C THR A 272 33.74 -29.20 -22.92
N TYR A 273 34.36 -28.60 -23.94
CA TYR A 273 34.14 -27.18 -24.22
C TYR A 273 32.65 -27.06 -24.53
N LYS A 274 31.87 -26.63 -23.53
CA LYS A 274 30.53 -26.12 -23.75
C LYS A 274 30.74 -24.96 -24.71
N ASP A 275 30.38 -25.14 -25.98
CA ASP A 275 30.37 -24.05 -26.94
C ASP A 275 29.56 -22.94 -26.29
N ILE A 276 30.26 -21.91 -25.82
CA ILE A 276 29.65 -20.68 -25.34
C ILE A 276 29.17 -20.03 -26.63
N THR A 277 28.02 -20.49 -27.14
CA THR A 277 27.26 -19.73 -28.12
C THR A 277 27.14 -18.34 -27.52
N PRO A 278 27.70 -17.29 -28.17
CA PRO A 278 27.61 -15.95 -27.65
C PRO A 278 26.11 -15.69 -27.43
N GLN A 279 25.73 -15.50 -26.16
CA GLN A 279 24.36 -15.13 -25.84
C GLN A 279 24.02 -13.96 -26.75
N SER A 280 23.05 -14.17 -27.64
CA SER A 280 22.67 -13.15 -28.61
C SER A 280 22.40 -11.89 -27.81
N TYR A 281 23.21 -10.85 -28.05
CA TYR A 281 23.05 -9.57 -27.38
C TYR A 281 21.57 -9.22 -27.44
N ARG A 282 20.92 -9.18 -26.26
CA ARG A 282 19.56 -8.66 -26.18
C ARG A 282 19.58 -7.31 -26.85
N THR A 283 18.67 -7.09 -27.78
CA THR A 283 18.52 -5.82 -28.47
C THR A 283 18.43 -4.71 -27.43
N ALA A 284 19.18 -3.62 -27.64
CA ALA A 284 19.25 -2.46 -26.74
C ALA A 284 17.87 -1.82 -26.43
N ASP A 285 16.81 -2.29 -27.10
CA ASP A 285 15.42 -1.92 -26.88
C ASP A 285 14.85 -2.40 -25.52
N ASP A 286 15.52 -3.34 -24.83
CA ASP A 286 15.06 -3.95 -23.58
C ASP A 286 15.78 -3.46 -22.31
N ASP A 287 16.53 -2.35 -22.38
CA ASP A 287 17.18 -1.79 -21.19
C ASP A 287 16.12 -1.37 -20.14
N GLU A 288 16.06 -2.11 -19.03
CA GLU A 288 15.15 -1.89 -17.90
C GLU A 288 15.94 -1.48 -16.66
N VAL A 289 15.52 -0.40 -15.98
CA VAL A 289 15.96 -0.11 -14.62
C VAL A 289 14.90 -0.58 -13.65
N ARG A 290 15.33 -1.34 -12.64
CA ARG A 290 14.51 -1.67 -11.48
C ARG A 290 15.13 -1.07 -10.24
N ALA A 291 14.37 -0.24 -9.54
CA ALA A 291 14.72 0.22 -8.21
C ALA A 291 13.69 -0.35 -7.23
N SER A 292 14.15 -0.98 -6.16
CA SER A 292 13.28 -1.44 -5.09
C SER A 292 13.76 -0.93 -3.74
N ALA A 293 12.81 -0.64 -2.86
CA ALA A 293 13.05 -0.17 -1.50
C ALA A 293 12.13 -0.94 -0.55
N ILE A 294 12.72 -1.53 0.48
CA ILE A 294 12.02 -2.27 1.52
C ILE A 294 12.31 -1.58 2.86
N ALA A 295 11.27 -1.34 3.65
CA ALA A 295 11.36 -0.81 5.00
C ALA A 295 10.50 -1.65 5.96
N ARG A 296 10.99 -1.91 7.17
CA ARG A 296 10.25 -2.61 8.23
C ARG A 296 10.11 -1.75 9.48
N GLN A 297 8.96 -1.85 10.13
CA GLN A 297 8.61 -1.12 11.36
C GLN A 297 8.83 0.40 11.24
N LEU A 298 8.49 0.97 10.07
CA LEU A 298 8.68 2.38 9.77
C LEU A 298 7.63 3.23 10.51
N HIS A 299 8.08 4.05 11.46
CA HIS A 299 7.24 4.99 12.20
C HIS A 299 7.62 6.44 11.85
N LEU A 300 6.68 7.18 11.28
CA LEU A 300 6.83 8.58 10.90
C LEU A 300 5.89 9.44 11.75
N ASN A 301 6.37 10.54 12.29
CA ASN A 301 5.55 11.55 12.94
C ASN A 301 5.45 12.79 12.07
N ASN A 302 4.24 13.11 11.66
CA ASN A 302 3.93 14.38 11.02
C ASN A 302 3.86 15.50 12.06
N HIS A 303 4.28 16.70 11.68
CA HIS A 303 4.13 17.91 12.49
C HIS A 303 2.67 18.24 12.84
N GLU A 304 1.70 17.66 12.13
CA GLU A 304 0.27 17.74 12.46
C GLU A 304 -0.15 16.87 13.66
N GLY A 305 0.80 16.26 14.40
CA GLY A 305 0.50 15.41 15.55
C GLY A 305 -0.09 14.06 15.14
N ARG A 306 0.42 13.49 14.05
CA ARG A 306 -0.06 12.21 13.50
C ARG A 306 1.12 11.27 13.33
N VAL A 307 0.95 10.05 13.79
CA VAL A 307 1.92 8.98 13.57
C VAL A 307 1.40 8.06 12.47
N TYR A 308 2.21 7.91 11.43
CA TYR A 308 2.09 6.87 10.42
C TYR A 308 3.02 5.74 10.83
N SER A 309 2.49 4.52 10.92
CA SER A 309 3.27 3.33 11.20
C SER A 309 3.02 2.29 10.13
N PHE A 310 4.09 1.71 9.58
CA PHE A 310 4.04 0.64 8.60
C PHE A 310 4.79 -0.57 9.15
N GLY A 311 4.14 -1.74 9.21
CA GLY A 311 4.81 -2.96 9.64
C GLY A 311 5.87 -3.39 8.62
N GLU A 312 5.50 -3.34 7.34
CA GLU A 312 6.36 -3.60 6.20
C GLU A 312 5.94 -2.70 5.03
N LEU A 313 6.91 -2.17 4.30
CA LEU A 313 6.72 -1.37 3.10
C LEU A 313 7.69 -1.90 2.04
N ASP A 314 7.16 -2.36 0.91
CA ASP A 314 7.93 -2.76 -0.27
C ASP A 314 7.48 -1.89 -1.45
N ALA A 315 8.42 -1.14 -2.02
CA ALA A 315 8.20 -0.31 -3.18
C ALA A 315 9.10 -0.79 -4.30
N GLN A 316 8.53 -1.02 -5.48
CA GLN A 316 9.26 -1.39 -6.68
C GLN A 316 8.90 -0.43 -7.81
N PHE A 317 9.93 0.18 -8.38
CA PHE A 317 9.86 0.98 -9.58
C PHE A 317 10.57 0.24 -10.70
N ARG A 318 9.88 0.07 -11.83
CA ARG A 318 10.47 -0.50 -13.05
C ARG A 318 10.32 0.51 -14.17
N ARG A 319 11.37 0.71 -14.95
CA ARG A 319 11.38 1.66 -16.07
C ARG A 319 11.99 1.00 -17.29
N ASN A 320 11.29 1.08 -18.41
CA ASN A 320 11.88 0.84 -19.71
C ASN A 320 12.38 2.18 -20.29
N TRP A 321 13.67 2.25 -20.65
CA TRP A 321 14.29 3.48 -21.15
C TRP A 321 13.76 3.90 -22.52
N THR A 322 13.56 2.94 -23.43
CA THR A 322 13.17 3.20 -24.82
C THR A 322 11.70 3.62 -24.92
N ALA A 323 10.82 2.97 -24.16
CA ALA A 323 9.39 3.26 -24.17
C ALA A 323 9.01 4.53 -23.37
N ASN A 324 9.93 5.05 -22.54
CA ASN A 324 9.66 6.13 -21.57
C ASN A 324 8.41 5.84 -20.70
N ARG A 325 8.20 4.57 -20.37
CA ARG A 325 7.11 4.09 -19.52
C ARG A 325 7.71 3.39 -18.31
N GLY A 326 7.13 3.66 -17.14
CA GLY A 326 7.47 2.95 -15.92
C GLY A 326 6.24 2.35 -15.28
N THR A 327 6.44 1.30 -14.50
CA THR A 327 5.45 0.78 -13.57
C THR A 327 5.94 1.03 -12.15
N PHE A 328 5.01 1.34 -11.25
CA PHE A 328 5.31 1.51 -9.84
C PHE A 328 4.36 0.64 -9.03
N VAL A 329 4.91 -0.16 -8.13
CA VAL A 329 4.16 -1.01 -7.21
C VAL A 329 4.60 -0.68 -5.79
N LEU A 330 3.64 -0.45 -4.91
CA LEU A 330 3.86 -0.22 -3.49
C LEU A 330 2.95 -1.16 -2.71
N ILE A 331 3.54 -2.00 -1.86
CA ILE A 331 2.86 -2.90 -0.95
C ILE A 331 3.17 -2.43 0.47
N ALA A 332 2.15 -1.99 1.20
CA ALA A 332 2.29 -1.58 2.59
C ALA A 332 1.43 -2.48 3.48
N LYS A 333 2.05 -3.18 4.43
CA LYS A 333 1.38 -4.07 5.39
C LYS A 333 1.28 -3.42 6.76
N GLU A 334 0.19 -3.74 7.45
CA GLU A 334 -0.12 -3.27 8.81
C GLU A 334 -0.03 -1.75 8.94
N SER A 335 -0.51 -1.03 7.92
CA SER A 335 -0.44 0.42 7.87
C SER A 335 -1.40 1.02 8.89
N ARG A 336 -0.90 1.88 9.78
CA ARG A 336 -1.72 2.62 10.74
C ARG A 336 -1.47 4.11 10.61
N TRP A 337 -2.55 4.86 10.67
CA TRP A 337 -2.55 6.31 10.75
C TRP A 337 -3.30 6.71 11.99
N ILE A 338 -2.56 7.15 12.99
CA ILE A 338 -3.07 7.38 14.33
C ILE A 338 -2.85 8.84 14.69
N ARG A 339 -3.91 9.53 15.12
CA ARG A 339 -3.78 10.83 15.77
C ARG A 339 -3.13 10.66 17.13
N VAL A 340 -2.04 11.39 17.36
CA VAL A 340 -1.42 11.52 18.66
C VAL A 340 -2.19 12.54 19.47
N HIS A 341 -2.52 12.19 20.71
CA HIS A 341 -3.16 13.11 21.63
C HIS A 341 -2.18 14.21 22.06
N TRP A 342 -2.67 15.43 22.16
CA TRP A 342 -1.91 16.50 22.77
C TRP A 342 -1.86 16.30 24.29
N LYS A 343 -0.76 16.71 24.95
CA LYS A 343 -0.60 16.54 26.41
C LYS A 343 -1.78 17.13 27.20
N TYR A 344 -2.26 18.31 26.79
CA TYR A 344 -3.39 18.99 27.44
C TYR A 344 -4.72 18.23 27.33
N GLU A 345 -4.89 17.39 26.29
CA GLU A 345 -6.09 16.56 26.12
C GLU A 345 -6.12 15.40 27.12
N ARG A 346 -4.96 14.91 27.56
CA ARG A 346 -4.84 13.79 28.51
C ARG A 346 -4.89 14.22 29.97
N GLU A 347 -4.28 15.36 30.31
CA GLU A 347 -4.03 15.73 31.71
C GLU A 347 -5.19 16.46 32.40
N ARG A 348 -6.10 17.11 31.65
CA ARG A 348 -7.10 17.99 32.25
C ARG A 348 -8.30 17.23 32.84
N VAL A 349 -8.34 17.15 34.17
CA VAL A 349 -9.49 16.58 34.90
C VAL A 349 -10.66 17.58 34.89
N VAL A 350 -11.51 17.55 33.86
CA VAL A 350 -12.75 18.38 33.84
C VAL A 350 -13.87 17.71 34.66
N PRO A 351 -14.67 18.46 35.47
CA PRO A 351 -15.88 17.94 36.13
C PRO A 351 -16.90 17.35 35.14
N SER A 352 -17.68 16.34 35.53
CA SER A 352 -18.58 15.59 34.63
C SER A 352 -19.60 16.48 33.89
N LEU A 353 -20.24 17.42 34.59
CA LEU A 353 -21.24 18.31 33.99
C LEU A 353 -20.61 19.30 32.99
N LEU A 354 -19.45 19.86 33.32
CA LEU A 354 -18.69 20.72 32.41
C LEU A 354 -18.22 19.95 31.16
N ARG A 355 -17.96 18.64 31.24
CA ARG A 355 -17.66 17.82 30.05
C ARG A 355 -18.83 17.72 29.08
N ILE A 356 -20.04 17.55 29.59
CA ILE A 356 -21.24 17.50 28.75
C ILE A 356 -21.44 18.83 28.04
N LEU A 357 -21.37 19.92 28.81
CA LEU A 357 -21.57 21.27 28.26
C LEU A 357 -20.47 21.63 27.25
N THR A 358 -19.21 21.35 27.56
CA THR A 358 -18.10 21.59 26.61
C THR A 358 -18.21 20.69 25.37
N GLY A 359 -18.62 19.44 25.52
CA GLY A 359 -18.88 18.54 24.40
C GLY A 359 -19.96 19.06 23.46
N ILE A 360 -21.09 19.54 23.99
CA ILE A 360 -22.18 20.13 23.19
C ILE A 360 -21.73 21.41 22.49
N VAL A 361 -21.00 22.28 23.20
CA VAL A 361 -20.53 23.56 22.63
C VAL A 361 -19.43 23.36 21.57
N GLN A 362 -18.55 22.38 21.76
CA GLN A 362 -17.46 22.08 20.81
C GLN A 362 -17.90 21.21 19.64
N PHE A 363 -19.01 20.46 19.78
CA PHE A 363 -19.48 19.55 18.73
C PHE A 363 -19.63 20.22 17.36
N PRO A 364 -20.30 21.40 17.22
CA PRO A 364 -20.44 22.03 15.91
C PRO A 364 -19.11 22.48 15.31
N TYR A 365 -18.21 23.00 16.15
CA TYR A 365 -16.87 23.39 15.71
C TYR A 365 -16.08 22.17 15.21
N ASN A 366 -16.12 21.08 15.97
CA ASN A 366 -15.48 19.83 15.59
C ASN A 366 -16.11 19.25 14.31
N LEU A 367 -17.43 19.34 14.13
CA LEU A 367 -18.10 18.87 12.92
C LEU A 367 -17.64 19.66 11.69
N VAL A 368 -17.55 20.99 11.78
CA VAL A 368 -17.00 21.84 10.71
C VAL A 368 -15.53 21.51 10.45
N HIS A 369 -14.76 21.24 11.51
CA HIS A 369 -13.36 20.83 11.38
C HIS A 369 -13.20 19.46 10.71
N VAL A 370 -14.04 18.47 11.09
CA VAL A 370 -14.10 17.14 10.46
C VAL A 370 -14.45 17.29 8.98
N TYR A 371 -15.39 18.16 8.65
CA TYR A 371 -15.80 18.40 7.27
C TYR A 371 -14.67 19.02 6.43
N ASN A 372 -14.00 20.04 6.95
CA ASN A 372 -12.92 20.73 6.22
C ASN A 372 -11.60 19.92 6.21
N TYR A 373 -11.37 19.12 7.26
CA TYR A 373 -10.12 18.39 7.47
C TYR A 373 -10.41 16.95 7.90
N PRO A 374 -11.06 16.12 7.05
CA PRO A 374 -11.49 14.77 7.40
C PRO A 374 -10.32 13.93 7.88
N MET A 375 -9.18 14.08 7.20
CA MET A 375 -7.95 13.39 7.53
C MET A 375 -7.52 13.61 8.99
N THR A 376 -7.74 14.78 9.58
CA THR A 376 -7.33 15.07 10.98
C THR A 376 -8.15 14.36 12.05
N THR A 377 -9.31 13.81 11.67
CA THR A 377 -10.30 13.27 12.60
C THR A 377 -10.57 11.79 12.45
N VAL A 378 -9.92 11.14 11.49
CA VAL A 378 -10.01 9.71 11.22
C VAL A 378 -8.71 9.04 11.64
N ASN A 379 -8.83 7.90 12.34
CA ASN A 379 -7.75 6.92 12.39
C ASN A 379 -8.00 5.89 11.31
N LEU A 380 -6.95 5.54 10.58
CA LEU A 380 -6.98 4.55 9.52
C LEU A 380 -6.11 3.37 9.94
N TYR A 381 -6.64 2.17 9.83
CA TYR A 381 -5.89 0.94 9.93
C TYR A 381 -6.13 0.15 8.65
N ALA A 382 -5.07 -0.16 7.91
CA ALA A 382 -5.15 -0.99 6.73
C ALA A 382 -4.23 -2.21 6.91
N THR A 383 -4.78 -3.42 6.81
CA THR A 383 -4.01 -4.66 6.99
C THR A 383 -2.99 -4.84 5.88
N ARG A 384 -3.38 -4.52 4.65
CA ARG A 384 -2.53 -4.53 3.46
C ARG A 384 -3.05 -3.49 2.47
N VAL A 385 -2.13 -2.75 1.86
CA VAL A 385 -2.41 -1.75 0.83
C VAL A 385 -1.48 -2.03 -0.36
N ASP A 386 -2.06 -2.41 -1.49
CA ASP A 386 -1.33 -2.67 -2.74
C ASP A 386 -1.69 -1.54 -3.72
N VAL A 387 -0.75 -0.64 -3.98
CA VAL A 387 -0.90 0.44 -4.96
C VAL A 387 -0.07 0.13 -6.18
N ARG A 388 -0.70 0.08 -7.35
CA ARG A 388 -0.07 -0.17 -8.64
C ARG A 388 -0.35 0.99 -9.59
N PHE A 389 0.69 1.44 -10.29
CA PHE A 389 0.59 2.38 -11.39
C PHE A 389 1.07 1.68 -12.66
N ASP A 390 0.20 1.57 -13.66
CA ASP A 390 0.54 0.92 -14.93
C ASP A 390 1.36 1.83 -15.85
N GLU A 391 1.03 3.13 -15.89
CA GLU A 391 1.79 4.14 -16.62
C GLU A 391 2.27 5.23 -15.65
N PHE A 392 3.43 5.02 -15.04
CA PHE A 392 4.10 5.97 -14.16
C PHE A 392 5.07 6.84 -14.96
N ARG A 393 4.81 8.14 -15.03
CA ARG A 393 5.66 9.12 -15.74
C ARG A 393 6.67 9.74 -14.78
N ILE A 394 7.90 9.93 -15.25
CA ILE A 394 8.97 10.52 -14.45
C ILE A 394 8.77 12.03 -14.23
N ARG A 395 7.98 12.70 -15.08
CA ARG A 395 7.55 14.06 -14.76
C ARG A 395 6.69 14.09 -13.48
N ASP A 396 5.93 13.04 -13.21
CA ASP A 396 5.21 12.89 -11.93
C ASP A 396 6.16 12.49 -10.78
N ALA A 397 7.40 12.11 -11.09
CA ALA A 397 8.50 11.91 -10.15
C ALA A 397 9.18 13.23 -9.74
N GLU A 398 8.58 14.39 -10.03
CA GLU A 398 8.97 15.65 -9.38
C GLU A 398 9.00 15.49 -7.85
N LEU A 399 8.10 14.68 -7.28
CA LEU A 399 8.13 14.31 -5.87
C LEU A 399 9.39 13.51 -5.48
N VAL A 400 9.93 12.67 -6.36
CA VAL A 400 11.18 11.95 -6.13
C VAL A 400 12.36 12.91 -6.16
N LEU A 401 12.38 13.85 -7.10
CA LEU A 401 13.41 14.90 -7.16
C LEU A 401 13.37 15.80 -5.93
N GLN A 402 12.17 16.22 -5.51
CA GLN A 402 11.96 16.96 -4.26
C GLN A 402 12.39 16.13 -3.04
N THR A 403 12.10 14.82 -3.04
CA THR A 403 12.52 13.90 -1.98
C THR A 403 14.04 13.83 -1.87
N ILE A 404 14.74 13.66 -2.99
CA ILE A 404 16.21 13.64 -3.02
C ILE A 404 16.78 14.99 -2.54
N SER A 405 16.21 16.10 -3.00
CA SER A 405 16.63 17.44 -2.58
C SER A 405 16.50 17.66 -1.08
N ILE A 406 15.37 17.26 -0.49
CA ILE A 406 15.11 17.43 0.95
C ILE A 406 15.91 16.43 1.77
N LEU A 407 16.08 15.20 1.30
CA LEU A 407 16.95 14.20 1.94
C LEU A 407 18.41 14.71 1.99
N ARG A 408 18.88 15.33 0.91
CA ARG A 408 20.19 15.98 0.85
C ARG A 408 20.30 17.12 1.87
N GLU A 409 19.29 17.98 1.98
CA GLU A 409 19.26 19.07 2.96
C GLU A 409 19.24 18.54 4.40
N LYS A 410 18.41 17.53 4.71
CA LYS A 410 18.35 16.90 6.03
C LYS A 410 19.67 16.21 6.41
N MET A 411 20.31 15.51 5.49
CA MET A 411 21.62 14.88 5.74
C MET A 411 22.72 15.92 5.94
N PHE A 412 22.71 17.00 5.15
CA PHE A 412 23.64 18.12 5.34
C PHE A 412 23.48 18.73 6.74
N ASN A 413 22.24 18.96 7.18
CA ASN A 413 21.95 19.46 8.53
C ASN A 413 22.32 18.46 9.65
N ALA A 414 22.31 17.16 9.36
CA ALA A 414 22.77 16.11 10.26
C ALA A 414 24.30 15.95 10.29
N GLY A 415 25.05 16.70 9.48
CA GLY A 415 26.50 16.57 9.37
C GLY A 415 26.97 15.31 8.64
N ILE A 416 26.07 14.62 7.93
CA ILE A 416 26.39 13.43 7.14
C ILE A 416 26.78 13.90 5.73
N ASN A 417 28.02 13.62 5.33
CA ASN A 417 28.53 14.03 4.04
C ASN A 417 27.98 13.13 2.93
N TRP A 418 27.06 13.66 2.12
CA TRP A 418 26.32 12.90 1.10
C TRP A 418 27.21 12.30 0.02
N GLN A 419 28.34 12.95 -0.27
CA GLN A 419 29.32 12.48 -1.23
C GLN A 419 29.90 11.13 -0.82
N ASP A 420 30.17 10.92 0.47
CA ASP A 420 30.76 9.67 0.94
C ASP A 420 29.77 8.51 0.78
N LEU A 421 28.48 8.74 1.00
CA LEU A 421 27.44 7.69 0.91
C LEU A 421 27.15 7.28 -0.54
N PHE A 422 27.02 8.26 -1.46
CA PHE A 422 26.78 7.97 -2.87
C PHE A 422 28.03 7.49 -3.60
N VAL A 423 29.21 8.06 -3.30
CA VAL A 423 30.46 7.60 -3.91
C VAL A 423 30.83 6.24 -3.37
N ASP A 424 30.59 5.89 -2.11
CA ASP A 424 30.87 4.55 -1.60
C ASP A 424 29.87 3.50 -2.14
N GLU A 425 28.59 3.82 -2.31
CA GLU A 425 27.62 2.93 -2.99
C GLU A 425 27.90 2.78 -4.49
N ILE A 426 28.17 3.88 -5.20
CA ILE A 426 28.53 3.83 -6.62
C ILE A 426 29.91 3.16 -6.79
N ALA A 427 30.88 3.42 -5.90
CA ALA A 427 32.18 2.76 -5.92
C ALA A 427 32.04 1.28 -5.57
N LYS A 428 31.20 0.88 -4.61
CA LYS A 428 30.89 -0.53 -4.35
C LYS A 428 30.14 -1.17 -5.52
N LEU A 429 29.32 -0.44 -6.26
CA LEU A 429 28.65 -0.94 -7.46
C LEU A 429 29.63 -1.09 -8.64
N ILE A 430 30.63 -0.20 -8.74
CA ILE A 430 31.66 -0.23 -9.80
C ILE A 430 32.80 -1.22 -9.46
N VAL A 431 33.15 -1.36 -8.18
CA VAL A 431 34.25 -2.20 -7.67
C VAL A 431 33.75 -3.57 -7.20
N GLY A 432 32.45 -3.73 -6.95
CA GLY A 432 31.78 -4.95 -6.45
C GLY A 432 31.62 -6.09 -7.45
N GLY A 433 32.54 -6.21 -8.41
CA GLY A 433 33.03 -7.52 -8.81
C GLY A 433 34.14 -7.93 -7.84
N ALA A 434 33.77 -8.56 -6.72
CA ALA A 434 34.66 -9.16 -5.72
C ALA A 434 35.58 -8.21 -4.92
N LEU A 435 35.11 -7.75 -3.76
CA LEU A 435 36.00 -7.60 -2.60
C LEU A 435 35.36 -8.25 -1.36
N PRO A 436 36.06 -9.15 -0.66
CA PRO A 436 35.54 -9.84 0.51
C PRO A 436 35.30 -8.86 1.66
N SER A 437 34.18 -9.05 2.37
CA SER A 437 33.84 -8.31 3.59
C SER A 437 34.91 -8.56 4.66
N ARG A 438 35.40 -7.48 5.29
CA ARG A 438 36.27 -7.55 6.47
C ARG A 438 35.49 -7.58 7.76
#